data_AF-A0A6I4NH45-F1
#
_entry.id   AF-A0A6I4NH45-F1
#
_cell.length_a   1.000
_cell.length_b   1.000
_cell.length_c   1.000
_cell.angle_alpha   90.00
_cell.angle_beta   90.00
_cell.angle_gamma   90.00
#
_symmetry.space_group_name_H-M   'P 1'
#
loop_
_entity.id
_entity.type
_entity.pdbx_description
1 polymer ?
#
loop_
_entity_poly.entity_id
_entity_poly.type
_entity_poly.pdbx_seq_one_letter_code
_entity_poly.pdbx_strand_id
1 'polypeptide(L)'
;MARWALMMENPPGPGAWHLFELMATVDGTHEEAVERFAEFVRLYRPKHPRYPVRMRRYRTADGWMVIGDGSSGGSFPYRFSISELEWDSGPISY
;
A
#
# COMPACT_ATOMS: atom_id res chain seq x y z
N MET A 1 4.01 -22.40 3.42
CA MET A 1 2.92 -21.47 3.78
C MET A 1 3.00 -20.33 2.78
N ALA A 2 1.89 -19.88 2.21
CA ALA A 2 1.92 -18.79 1.23
C ALA A 2 2.44 -17.52 1.91
N ARG A 3 3.17 -16.70 1.15
CA ARG A 3 3.63 -15.38 1.58
C ARG A 3 2.85 -14.34 0.82
N TRP A 4 2.38 -13.34 1.53
CA TRP A 4 1.61 -12.23 0.98
C TRP A 4 2.36 -10.93 1.19
N ALA A 5 2.21 -10.02 0.25
CA ALA A 5 2.80 -8.70 0.25
C ALA A 5 1.71 -7.63 0.17
N LEU A 6 1.89 -6.56 0.93
CA LEU A 6 1.15 -5.31 0.77
C LEU A 6 2.02 -4.36 -0.06
N MET A 7 1.59 -4.07 -1.28
CA MET A 7 2.25 -3.14 -2.18
C MET A 7 1.48 -1.81 -2.20
N MET A 8 2.19 -0.70 -2.22
CA MET A 8 1.61 0.64 -2.38
C MET A 8 2.08 1.25 -3.70
N GLU A 9 1.14 1.68 -4.54
CA GLU A 9 1.46 2.52 -5.70
C GLU A 9 1.86 3.92 -5.22
N ASN A 10 3.06 4.34 -5.58
CA ASN A 10 3.52 5.68 -5.24
C ASN A 10 2.77 6.71 -6.10
N PRO A 11 2.22 7.78 -5.49
CA PRO A 11 1.61 8.85 -6.25
C PRO A 11 2.67 9.50 -7.16
N PRO A 12 2.29 9.89 -8.40
CA PRO A 12 3.21 10.53 -9.33
C PRO A 12 3.75 11.84 -8.75
N GLY A 13 5.06 12.04 -8.80
CA GLY A 13 5.71 13.26 -8.30
C GLY A 13 7.22 13.32 -8.58
N PRO A 14 7.84 14.51 -8.45
CA PRO A 14 9.27 14.67 -8.65
C PRO A 14 10.03 13.84 -7.62
N GLY A 15 10.78 12.82 -8.08
CA GLY A 15 11.55 11.92 -7.21
C GLY A 15 10.89 10.58 -6.87
N ALA A 16 9.73 10.24 -7.46
CA ALA A 16 9.18 8.90 -7.40
C ALA A 16 9.97 7.94 -8.31
N TRP A 17 11.12 7.47 -7.84
CA TRP A 17 11.98 6.53 -8.58
C TRP A 17 11.36 5.11 -8.68
N HIS A 18 10.39 4.79 -7.81
CA HIS A 18 9.74 3.49 -7.76
C HIS A 18 8.23 3.65 -7.91
N LEU A 19 7.63 2.97 -8.89
CA LEU A 19 6.17 2.96 -9.10
C LEU A 19 5.43 2.27 -7.96
N PHE A 20 6.08 1.31 -7.30
CA PHE A 20 5.53 0.56 -6.17
C PHE A 20 6.50 0.53 -5.00
N GLU A 21 5.96 0.49 -3.78
CA GLU A 21 6.68 0.32 -2.53
C GLU A 21 6.14 -0.93 -1.81
N LEU A 22 7.04 -1.84 -1.40
CA LEU A 22 6.68 -2.97 -0.56
C LEU A 22 6.51 -2.47 0.88
N MET A 23 5.28 -2.48 1.38
CA MET A 23 4.94 -1.93 2.70
C MET A 23 5.11 -2.95 3.83
N ALA A 24 4.72 -4.19 3.58
CA ALA A 24 4.77 -5.28 4.55
C ALA A 24 4.68 -6.64 3.86
N THR A 25 5.16 -7.69 4.54
CA THR A 25 4.93 -9.09 4.15
C THR A 25 4.39 -9.87 5.34
N VAL A 26 3.60 -10.90 5.07
CA VAL A 26 3.08 -11.83 6.07
C VAL A 26 3.04 -13.24 5.49
N ASP A 27 3.35 -14.22 6.32
CA ASP A 27 3.16 -15.63 5.99
C ASP A 27 1.80 -16.09 6.55
N GLY A 28 1.03 -16.85 5.77
CA GLY A 28 -0.28 -17.35 6.20
C GLY A 28 -1.28 -17.58 5.07
N THR A 29 -2.55 -17.64 5.46
CA THR A 29 -3.69 -17.63 4.53
C THR A 29 -3.96 -16.23 3.97
N HIS A 30 -4.72 -16.16 2.88
CA HIS A 30 -5.13 -14.88 2.30
C HIS A 30 -5.97 -14.06 3.30
N GLU A 31 -6.85 -14.72 4.05
CA GLU A 31 -7.73 -14.09 5.04
C GLU A 31 -6.93 -13.44 6.19
N GLU A 32 -5.95 -14.16 6.73
CA GLU A 32 -5.04 -13.63 7.76
C GLU A 32 -4.23 -12.45 7.20
N ALA A 33 -3.78 -12.54 5.95
CA ALA A 33 -3.05 -11.46 5.31
C ALA A 33 -3.92 -10.21 5.14
N VAL A 34 -5.17 -10.37 4.70
CA VAL A 34 -6.14 -9.28 4.60
C VAL A 34 -6.36 -8.61 5.96
N GLU A 35 -6.51 -9.38 7.03
CA GLU A 35 -6.73 -8.83 8.37
C GLU A 35 -5.52 -8.01 8.86
N ARG A 36 -4.31 -8.58 8.75
CA ARG A 36 -3.05 -7.93 9.11
C ARG A 36 -2.85 -6.64 8.31
N PHE A 37 -3.04 -6.70 6.99
CA PHE A 37 -2.86 -5.55 6.11
C PHE A 37 -3.94 -4.48 6.28
N ALA A 38 -5.16 -4.87 6.67
CA ALA A 38 -6.21 -3.90 6.99
C ALA A 38 -5.78 -2.98 8.14
N GLU A 39 -5.11 -3.52 9.15
CA GLU A 39 -4.56 -2.73 10.26
C GLU A 39 -3.47 -1.77 9.78
N PHE A 40 -2.54 -2.23 8.93
CA PHE A 40 -1.53 -1.37 8.32
C PHE A 40 -2.15 -0.20 7.55
N VAL A 41 -3.11 -0.47 6.66
CA VAL A 41 -3.79 0.57 5.87
C VAL A 41 -4.61 1.51 6.76
N ARG A 42 -5.15 1.03 7.89
CA ARG A 42 -5.85 1.87 8.87
C ARG A 42 -4.93 2.89 9.52
N LEU A 43 -3.68 2.51 9.79
CA LEU A 43 -2.69 3.34 10.48
C LEU A 43 -1.84 4.18 9.52
N TYR A 44 -1.88 3.88 8.22
CA TYR A 44 -1.11 4.58 7.21
C TYR A 44 -1.38 6.10 7.21
N ARG A 45 -0.29 6.88 7.30
CA ARG A 45 -0.30 8.33 7.20
C ARG A 45 0.41 8.74 5.91
N PRO A 46 -0.31 9.24 4.91
CA PRO A 46 0.31 9.64 3.67
C PRO A 46 1.29 10.81 3.85
N LYS A 47 2.35 10.82 3.04
CA LYS A 47 3.31 11.94 2.99
C LYS A 47 2.71 13.20 2.36
N HIS A 48 1.75 13.04 1.45
CA HIS A 48 0.99 14.12 0.83
C HIS A 48 -0.52 13.88 0.97
N PRO A 49 -1.33 14.93 1.18
CA PRO A 49 -0.94 16.33 1.32
C PRO A 49 -0.23 16.62 2.65
N ARG A 50 0.65 17.63 2.67
CA ARG A 50 1.32 18.08 3.91
C ARG A 50 0.33 18.55 4.99
N TYR A 51 -0.80 19.12 4.55
CA TYR A 51 -1.89 19.58 5.42
C TYR A 51 -3.20 18.89 5.01
N PRO A 52 -3.45 17.65 5.49
CA PRO A 52 -4.66 16.92 5.17
C PRO A 52 -5.87 17.54 5.88
N VAL A 53 -6.94 17.80 5.13
CA VAL A 53 -8.23 18.24 5.66
C VAL A 53 -9.25 17.11 5.77
N ARG A 54 -9.09 16.06 4.95
CA ARG A 54 -9.96 14.88 4.97
C ARG A 54 -9.21 13.66 4.47
N MET A 55 -9.42 12.53 5.12
CA MET A 55 -8.88 11.23 4.73
C MET A 55 -10.03 10.24 4.55
N ARG A 56 -10.01 9.51 3.43
CA ARG A 56 -11.03 8.50 3.09
C ARG A 56 -10.35 7.20 2.71
N ARG A 57 -10.93 6.08 3.11
CA ARG A 57 -10.42 4.74 2.81
C ARG A 57 -11.52 3.92 2.17
N TYR A 58 -11.20 3.28 1.06
CA TYR A 58 -12.10 2.47 0.27
C TYR A 58 -11.55 1.05 0.17
N ARG A 59 -12.43 0.07 0.20
CA ARG A 59 -12.09 -1.31 -0.11
C ARG A 59 -12.13 -1.49 -1.64
N THR A 60 -11.13 -2.18 -2.20
CA THR A 60 -11.10 -2.58 -3.62
C THR A 60 -11.16 -4.10 -3.72
N ALA A 61 -11.23 -4.62 -4.95
CA ALA A 61 -11.20 -6.07 -5.20
C ALA A 61 -9.87 -6.71 -4.75
N ASP A 62 -8.78 -5.95 -4.85
CA ASP A 62 -7.40 -6.38 -4.65
C ASP A 62 -6.73 -5.75 -3.43
N GLY A 63 -7.44 -4.98 -2.61
CA GLY A 63 -6.85 -4.28 -1.48
C GLY A 63 -7.63 -3.05 -1.02
N TRP A 64 -6.99 -1.88 -1.04
CA TRP A 64 -7.56 -0.63 -0.56
C TRP A 64 -7.11 0.58 -1.37
N MET A 65 -7.91 1.64 -1.33
CA MET A 65 -7.53 2.96 -1.78
C MET A 65 -7.68 3.96 -0.64
N VAL A 66 -6.64 4.74 -0.38
CA VAL A 66 -6.67 5.84 0.57
C VAL A 66 -6.60 7.16 -0.22
N ILE A 67 -7.54 8.06 0.02
CA ILE A 67 -7.57 9.38 -0.61
C ILE A 67 -7.44 10.44 0.47
N GLY A 68 -6.40 11.26 0.38
CA GLY A 68 -6.20 12.43 1.21
C GLY A 68 -6.51 13.72 0.46
N ASP A 69 -7.42 14.53 0.98
CA ASP A 69 -7.69 15.88 0.47
C ASP A 69 -6.84 16.90 1.23
N GLY A 70 -6.19 17.79 0.49
CA GLY A 70 -5.34 18.85 1.03
C GLY A 70 -6.09 20.17 1.17
N SER A 71 -5.63 21.02 2.10
CA SER A 71 -6.20 22.36 2.31
C SER A 71 -6.15 23.26 1.07
N SER A 72 -5.22 23.01 0.14
CA SER A 72 -5.09 23.73 -1.14
C SER A 72 -5.99 23.17 -2.26
N GLY A 73 -6.91 22.25 -1.96
CA GLY A 73 -7.91 21.73 -2.89
C GLY A 73 -7.51 20.52 -3.74
N GLY A 74 -6.30 19.97 -3.55
CA GLY A 74 -5.86 18.75 -4.24
C GLY A 74 -6.29 17.46 -3.52
N SER A 75 -6.61 16.40 -4.29
CA SER A 75 -6.83 15.05 -3.77
C SER A 75 -5.68 14.12 -4.19
N PHE A 76 -5.16 13.36 -3.23
CA PHE A 76 -3.99 12.51 -3.39
C PHE A 76 -4.38 11.05 -3.12
N PRO A 77 -4.51 10.22 -4.17
CA PRO A 77 -4.81 8.80 -4.04
C PRO A 77 -3.55 7.99 -3.75
N TYR A 78 -3.72 6.97 -2.90
CA TYR A 78 -2.72 5.96 -2.54
C TYR A 78 -3.40 4.60 -2.68
N ARG A 79 -2.95 3.81 -3.66
CA ARG A 79 -3.50 2.48 -3.89
C ARG A 79 -2.64 1.43 -3.21
N PHE A 80 -3.30 0.55 -2.47
CA PHE A 80 -2.71 -0.58 -1.79
C PHE A 80 -3.26 -1.86 -2.42
N SER A 81 -2.37 -2.72 -2.89
CA SER A 81 -2.73 -4.03 -3.42
C SER A 81 -2.13 -5.15 -2.57
N ILE A 82 -2.89 -6.22 -2.40
CA ILE A 82 -2.46 -7.46 -1.78
C ILE A 82 -1.99 -8.39 -2.89
N SER A 83 -0.78 -8.92 -2.75
CA SER A 83 -0.18 -9.80 -3.76
C SER A 83 0.35 -11.07 -3.10
N GLU A 84 0.09 -12.22 -3.71
CA GLU A 84 0.73 -13.48 -3.33
C GLU A 84 2.14 -13.56 -3.92
N LEU A 85 3.09 -14.05 -3.15
CA LEU A 85 4.42 -14.39 -3.65
C LEU A 85 4.36 -15.74 -4.36
N GLU A 86 4.33 -15.69 -5.69
CA GLU A 86 4.29 -16.90 -6.53
C GLU A 86 5.67 -17.57 -6.65
N TRP A 87 6.75 -16.79 -6.73
CA TRP A 87 8.10 -17.30 -6.90
C TRP A 87 9.13 -16.41 -6.20
N ASP A 88 10.10 -17.05 -5.53
CA ASP A 88 11.23 -16.41 -4.86
C ASP A 88 12.50 -17.12 -5.30
N SER A 89 13.45 -16.38 -5.89
CA SER A 89 14.76 -16.94 -6.27
C SER A 89 15.61 -17.32 -5.07
N GLY A 90 15.29 -16.81 -3.88
CA GLY A 90 16.21 -16.69 -2.78
C GLY A 90 17.30 -15.65 -3.06
N PRO A 91 18.28 -15.51 -2.16
CA PRO A 91 19.42 -14.63 -2.37
C PRO A 91 20.22 -15.03 -3.61
N ILE A 92 20.38 -14.09 -4.55
CA ILE A 92 21.27 -14.26 -5.70
C ILE A 92 22.69 -13.90 -5.26
N SER A 93 23.58 -14.88 -5.17
CA SER A 93 25.02 -14.69 -4.98
C SER A 93 25.73 -14.69 -6.34
N TYR A 94 26.69 -13.79 -6.51
CA TYR A 94 27.59 -13.72 -7.67
C TYR A 94 28.96 -14.31 -7.34
#